data_AF-A0A2D8CQR4-F1
#
_entry.id   AF-A0A2D8CQR4-F1
#
_cell.length_a   1.000
_cell.length_b   1.000
_cell.length_c   1.000
_cell.angle_alpha   90.00
_cell.angle_beta   90.00
_cell.angle_gamma   90.00
#
_symmetry.space_group_name_H-M   'P 1'
#
loop_
_entity.id
_entity.type
_entity.pdbx_description
1 polymer ?
#
loop_
_entity_poly.entity_id
_entity_poly.type
_entity_poly.pdbx_seq_one_letter_code
_entity_poly.pdbx_strand_id
1 'polypeptide(L)' 'FFSCEKWSKVECETYIAECYSSSLDSAFCECSLEKIKTKFSSLEEALHNEEKLPEIFLGCQN' A
#
# COMPACT_ATOMS: atom_id res chain seq x y z
N PHE A 1 -5.63 -12.87 -2.84
CA PHE A 1 -4.80 -13.37 -1.72
C PHE A 1 -3.64 -12.40 -1.55
N PHE A 2 -3.71 -11.48 -0.57
CA PHE A 2 -2.60 -10.56 -0.27
C PHE A 2 -1.67 -11.26 0.71
N SER A 3 -0.41 -11.49 0.32
CA SER A 3 0.57 -12.12 1.21
C SER A 3 1.31 -11.05 2.00
N CYS A 4 0.99 -10.87 3.28
CA CYS A 4 1.67 -9.91 4.17
C CYS A 4 3.00 -10.48 4.70
N GLU A 5 3.87 -10.93 3.80
CA GLU A 5 5.12 -11.60 4.21
C GLU A 5 6.19 -10.65 4.73
N LYS A 6 6.26 -9.43 4.18
CA LYS A 6 7.22 -8.40 4.63
C LYS A 6 6.69 -7.51 5.73
N TRP A 7 5.39 -7.22 5.70
CA TRP A 7 4.72 -6.36 6.65
C TRP A 7 3.93 -7.21 7.62
N SER A 8 3.76 -6.76 8.86
CA SER A 8 2.83 -7.43 9.77
C SER A 8 1.41 -7.42 9.18
N LYS A 9 0.62 -8.42 9.57
CA LYS A 9 -0.80 -8.50 9.18
C LYS A 9 -1.57 -7.23 9.57
N VAL A 10 -1.24 -6.65 10.73
CA VAL A 10 -1.83 -5.40 11.21
C VAL A 10 -1.49 -4.22 10.29
N GLU A 11 -0.24 -4.07 9.86
CA GLU A 11 0.16 -2.99 8.94
C GLU A 11 -0.57 -3.09 7.60
N CYS A 12 -0.71 -4.30 7.05
CA CYS A 12 -1.51 -4.52 5.84
C CYS A 12 -2.98 -4.12 6.05
N GLU A 13 -3.59 -4.57 7.15
CA GLU A 13 -5.00 -4.29 7.45
C GLU A 13 -5.24 -2.79 7.66
N THR A 14 -4.32 -2.11 8.37
CA THR A 14 -4.36 -0.65 8.56
C THR A 14 -4.26 0.08 7.22
N TYR A 15 -3.27 -0.25 6.39
CA TYR A 15 -3.12 0.40 5.07
C TYR A 15 -4.36 0.21 4.21
N ILE A 16 -4.90 -1.01 4.14
CA ILE A 16 -6.08 -1.31 3.34
C ILE A 16 -7.32 -0.58 3.88
N ALA A 17 -7.50 -0.51 5.19
CA ALA A 17 -8.60 0.22 5.80
C ALA A 17 -8.55 1.72 5.49
N GLU A 18 -7.36 2.33 5.54
CA GLU A 18 -7.16 3.75 5.21
C GLU A 18 -7.28 4.03 3.71
N CYS A 19 -6.80 3.11 2.87
CA CYS A 19 -6.95 3.23 1.43
C CYS A 19 -8.43 3.15 1.02
N TYR A 20 -9.19 2.23 1.62
CA TYR A 20 -10.63 2.11 1.39
C TYR A 20 -11.44 3.28 1.94
N SER A 21 -11.08 3.82 3.11
CA SER A 21 -11.75 4.99 3.66
C SER A 21 -11.59 6.23 2.78
N SER A 22 -10.52 6.27 1.98
CA SER A 22 -10.26 7.31 0.99
C SER A 22 -11.05 7.17 -0.33
N SER A 23 -12.03 6.23 -0.39
CA SER A 23 -12.89 5.97 -1.56
C SER A 23 -12.13 5.51 -2.82
N LEU A 24 -10.95 4.90 -2.64
CA LEU A 24 -10.18 4.31 -3.73
C LEU A 24 -10.70 2.90 -4.05
N ASP A 25 -10.63 2.52 -5.33
CA ASP A 25 -11.05 1.20 -5.80
C ASP A 25 -10.28 0.09 -5.05
N SER A 26 -10.95 -1.02 -4.74
CA SER A 26 -10.29 -2.24 -4.25
C SER A 26 -9.15 -2.73 -5.12
N ALA A 27 -9.28 -2.68 -6.45
CA ALA A 27 -8.16 -3.02 -7.32
C ALA A 27 -6.97 -2.07 -7.13
N PHE A 28 -7.24 -0.79 -6.87
CA PHE A 28 -6.19 0.21 -6.60
C PHE A 28 -5.52 -0.02 -5.25
N CYS A 29 -6.29 -0.22 -4.18
CA CYS A 29 -5.75 -0.42 -2.83
C CYS A 29 -4.92 -1.70 -2.72
N GLU A 30 -5.38 -2.74 -3.38
CA GLU A 30 -4.68 -4.00 -3.54
C GLU A 30 -3.38 -3.85 -4.35
N CYS A 31 -3.44 -3.20 -5.52
CA CYS A 31 -2.27 -2.96 -6.35
C CYS A 31 -1.22 -2.11 -5.62
N SER A 32 -1.66 -1.03 -4.98
CA SER A 32 -0.77 -0.10 -4.28
C SER A 32 -0.10 -0.78 -3.08
N LEU A 33 -0.84 -1.59 -2.30
CA LEU A 33 -0.27 -2.36 -1.20
C LEU A 33 0.85 -3.29 -1.68
N GLU A 34 0.61 -4.07 -2.73
CA GLU A 34 1.63 -4.99 -3.27
C GLU A 34 2.87 -4.24 -3.73
N LYS A 35 2.71 -3.14 -4.45
CA LYS A 35 3.85 -2.33 -4.91
C LYS A 35 4.60 -1.65 -3.77
N ILE A 36 3.90 -1.11 -2.78
CA ILE A 36 4.52 -0.51 -1.59
C ILE A 36 5.37 -1.55 -0.85
N LYS A 37 4.84 -2.76 -0.63
CA LYS A 37 5.59 -3.86 0.01
C LYS A 37 6.81 -4.33 -0.77
N THR A 38 6.83 -4.14 -2.10
CA THR A 38 8.04 -4.43 -2.88
C THR A 38 9.14 -3.40 -2.64
N LYS A 39 8.78 -2.12 -2.46
CA LYS A 39 9.73 -1.01 -2.26
C LYS A 39 10.13 -0.78 -0.80
N PHE A 40 9.23 -1.04 0.14
CA PHE A 40 9.41 -0.72 1.56
C PHE A 40 9.21 -1.93 2.46
N SER A 41 9.92 -1.94 3.58
CA SER A 41 9.95 -3.05 4.54
C SER A 41 8.88 -2.93 5.62
N SER A 42 8.35 -1.73 5.86
CA SER A 42 7.25 -1.47 6.81
C SER A 42 6.36 -0.31 6.36
N LEU A 43 5.18 -0.18 6.98
CA LEU A 43 4.28 0.95 6.74
C LEU A 43 4.92 2.26 7.17
N GLU A 44 5.59 2.28 8.31
CA GLU A 44 6.32 3.44 8.82
C GLU A 44 7.40 3.92 7.83
N GLU A 45 8.16 2.99 7.23
CA GLU A 45 9.16 3.34 6.22
C GLU A 45 8.51 3.96 4.98
N ALA A 46 7.38 3.41 4.53
CA ALA A 46 6.64 3.96 3.39
C ALA A 46 6.12 5.38 3.66
N LEU A 47 5.62 5.64 4.88
CA LEU A 47 5.16 6.98 5.29
C LEU A 47 6.32 7.97 5.44
N HIS A 48 7.48 7.52 5.90
CA HIS A 48 8.70 8.34 5.93
C HIS A 48 9.27 8.65 4.55
N ASN A 49 8.87 7.91 3.52
CA ASN A 49 9.25 8.10 2.13
C ASN A 49 8.02 8.44 1.26
N GLU A 50 7.09 9.23 1.80
CA GLU A 50 5.83 9.56 1.15
C GLU A 50 6.01 10.16 -0.26
N GLU A 51 7.15 10.80 -0.54
CA GLU A 51 7.48 11.39 -1.84
C GLU A 51 7.60 10.35 -2.97
N LYS A 52 7.80 9.07 -2.63
CA LYS A 52 7.91 7.96 -3.58
C LYS A 52 6.57 7.27 -3.83
N LEU A 53 5.55 7.55 -3.02
CA LEU A 53 4.21 6.95 -3.14
C LEU A 53 3.46 7.37 -4.42
N PRO A 54 3.55 8.62 -4.92
CA PRO A 54 2.86 9.02 -6.15
C PRO A 54 3.21 8.16 -7.36
N GLU A 55 4.49 7.78 -7.53
CA GLU A 55 4.92 6.89 -8.63
C GLU A 55 4.26 5.51 -8.53
N ILE A 56 4.13 5.00 -7.30
CA ILE A 56 3.49 3.70 -7.03
C ILE A 56 1.99 3.77 -7.38
N PHE A 57 1.33 4.84 -6.94
CA PHE A 57 -0.10 5.08 -7.18
C PHE A 57 -0.43 5.25 -8.66
N LEU A 58 0.37 6.03 -9.40
CA LEU A 58 0.22 6.16 -10.85
C LEU A 58 0.31 4.80 -11.56
N GLY A 59 1.18 3.92 -11.08
CA GLY A 59 1.30 2.56 -11.60
C GLY A 59 0.11 1.63 -11.32
N CYS A 60 -0.87 2.07 -10.53
CA CYS A 60 -2.07 1.34 -10.16
C CYS A 60 -3.36 1.98 -10.70
N GLN A 61 -3.25 3.08 -11.45
CA GLN A 61 -4.36 3.91 -11.91
C GLN A 61 -4.94 3.48 -13.28
N ASN A 62 -4.97 2.17 -13.57
CA ASN A 62 -5.49 1.60 -14.83
C ASN A 62 -6.81 0.87 -14.64
#